data_AF-A0A7J6PXP9-F1
#
_entry.id   AF-A0A7J6PXP9-F1
#
_cell.length_a   1.000
_cell.length_b   1.000
_cell.length_c   1.000
_cell.angle_alpha   90.00
_cell.angle_beta   90.00
_cell.angle_gamma   90.00
#
_symmetry.space_group_name_H-M   'P 1'
#
loop_
_entity.id
_entity.type
_entity.pdbx_description
1 polymer ?
#
loop_
_entity_poly.entity_id
_entity_poly.type
_entity_poly.pdbx_seq_one_letter_code
_entity_poly.pdbx_strand_id
1 'polypeptide(L)'
;MLCKDDNDLTPDELMCVRELRERLKNLEFTRRYVTHDWLKLAWARNLDVNKAEALAWRHEDLLKKLPIREIPESEIQRNFSAGFSVKAGRDLDGRPMGWVRMRFMAPSAIPILCGIKSTWMALDAALADPASVRLG
;
A
#
# COMPACT_ATOMS: atom_id res chain seq x y z
N MET A 1 -0.19 -3.94 -21.66
CA MET A 1 -0.24 -2.47 -21.80
C MET A 1 0.85 -1.91 -20.88
N LEU A 2 1.83 -1.19 -21.43
CA LEU A 2 2.89 -0.58 -20.60
C LEU A 2 2.32 0.70 -19.97
N CYS A 3 2.48 0.85 -18.66
CA CYS A 3 2.10 2.07 -17.97
C CYS A 3 3.14 3.15 -18.29
N LYS A 4 2.72 4.42 -18.39
CA LYS A 4 3.57 5.55 -18.76
C LYS A 4 4.79 5.72 -17.82
N ASP A 5 4.68 5.20 -16.60
CA ASP A 5 5.67 5.30 -15.52
C ASP A 5 6.61 4.08 -15.45
N ASP A 6 6.50 3.12 -16.38
CA ASP A 6 7.38 1.95 -16.41
C ASP A 6 8.84 2.29 -16.81
N ASN A 7 9.08 3.51 -17.31
CA ASN A 7 10.41 3.98 -17.71
C ASN A 7 11.36 4.18 -16.52
N ASP A 8 10.82 4.37 -15.31
CA ASP A 8 11.61 4.59 -14.09
C ASP A 8 12.02 3.28 -13.40
N LEU A 9 11.65 2.12 -13.97
CA LEU A 9 11.98 0.80 -13.45
C LEU A 9 13.31 0.29 -13.98
N THR A 10 14.06 -0.38 -13.11
CA THR A 10 15.22 -1.18 -13.53
C THR A 10 14.75 -2.39 -14.38
N PRO A 11 15.63 -3.02 -15.17
CA PRO A 11 15.26 -4.20 -15.96
C PRO A 11 14.63 -5.32 -15.11
N ASP A 12 15.17 -5.59 -13.92
CA ASP A 12 14.67 -6.65 -13.03
C ASP A 12 13.28 -6.33 -12.47
N GLU A 13 13.07 -5.08 -12.03
CA GLU A 13 11.76 -4.61 -11.58
C GLU A 13 10.73 -4.68 -12.71
N LEU A 14 11.11 -4.27 -13.92
CA LEU A 14 10.22 -4.31 -15.09
C LEU A 14 9.82 -5.75 -15.45
N MET A 15 10.76 -6.69 -15.41
CA MET A 15 10.46 -8.11 -15.65
C MET A 15 9.50 -8.65 -14.58
N CYS A 16 9.81 -8.44 -13.29
CA CYS A 16 8.99 -8.90 -12.18
C CYS A 16 7.57 -8.31 -12.24
N VAL A 17 7.44 -6.99 -12.45
CA VAL A 17 6.15 -6.31 -12.55
C VAL A 17 5.33 -6.80 -13.74
N ARG A 18 5.95 -7.02 -14.90
CA ARG A 18 5.24 -7.57 -16.08
C ARG A 18 4.68 -8.96 -15.79
N GLU A 19 5.46 -9.81 -15.14
CA GLU A 19 5.01 -11.15 -14.80
C GLU A 19 3.87 -11.13 -13.76
N LEU A 20 4.00 -10.31 -12.71
CA LEU A 20 2.93 -10.12 -11.73
C LEU A 20 1.64 -9.57 -12.36
N ARG A 21 1.73 -8.60 -13.27
CA ARG A 21 0.56 -8.08 -14.00
C ARG A 21 -0.16 -9.17 -14.76
N GLU A 22 0.56 -10.07 -15.41
CA GLU A 22 -0.04 -11.17 -16.16
C GLU A 22 -0.69 -12.21 -15.24
N ARG A 23 0.02 -12.63 -14.18
CA ARG A 23 -0.48 -13.64 -13.23
C ARG A 23 -1.68 -13.13 -12.41
N LEU A 24 -1.70 -11.84 -12.10
CA LEU A 24 -2.69 -11.23 -11.20
C LEU A 24 -3.76 -10.38 -11.91
N LYS A 25 -3.85 -10.44 -13.25
CA LYS A 25 -4.80 -9.65 -14.07
C LYS A 25 -6.28 -9.84 -13.71
N ASN A 26 -6.61 -10.99 -13.11
CA ASN A 26 -7.98 -11.36 -12.76
C ASN A 26 -8.37 -10.96 -11.33
N LEU A 27 -7.43 -10.44 -10.53
CA LEU A 27 -7.73 -9.94 -9.19
C LEU A 27 -8.46 -8.60 -9.28
N GLU A 28 -9.50 -8.42 -8.46
CA GLU A 28 -10.32 -7.22 -8.52
C GLU A 28 -9.54 -5.96 -8.10
N PHE A 29 -8.76 -6.07 -7.02
CA PHE A 29 -8.04 -4.93 -6.46
C PHE A 29 -6.89 -4.42 -7.35
N THR A 30 -6.35 -5.28 -8.22
CA THR A 30 -5.24 -4.91 -9.11
C THR A 30 -5.69 -4.05 -10.30
N ARG A 31 -7.00 -3.94 -10.56
CA ARG A 31 -7.56 -3.15 -11.66
C ARG A 31 -7.20 -1.67 -11.61
N ARG A 32 -6.92 -1.14 -10.41
CA ARG A 32 -6.56 0.27 -10.18
C ARG A 32 -5.08 0.47 -9.88
N TYR A 33 -4.28 -0.60 -9.89
CA TYR A 33 -2.86 -0.50 -9.58
C TYR A 33 -2.13 0.30 -10.64
N VAL A 34 -1.42 1.32 -10.20
CA VAL A 34 -0.44 2.03 -11.03
C VAL A 34 0.95 1.41 -10.84
N THR A 35 1.97 1.88 -11.58
CA THR A 35 3.30 1.26 -11.59
C THR A 35 3.91 1.12 -10.20
N HIS A 36 3.81 2.13 -9.33
CA HIS A 36 4.37 2.04 -7.98
C HIS A 36 3.61 1.02 -7.08
N ASP A 37 2.32 0.76 -7.31
CA ASP A 37 1.60 -0.28 -6.54
C ASP A 37 2.10 -1.69 -6.89
N TRP A 38 2.35 -1.93 -8.18
CA TRP A 38 3.00 -3.17 -8.63
C TRP A 38 4.41 -3.30 -8.06
N LEU A 39 5.14 -2.19 -8.00
CA LEU A 39 6.49 -2.16 -7.46
C LEU A 39 6.50 -2.45 -5.95
N LYS A 40 5.55 -1.92 -5.17
CA LYS A 40 5.38 -2.24 -3.74
C LYS A 40 5.19 -3.75 -3.54
N LEU A 41 4.33 -4.37 -4.34
CA LEU A 41 4.07 -5.81 -4.26
C LEU A 41 5.33 -6.63 -4.59
N ALA A 42 6.07 -6.24 -5.63
CA ALA A 42 7.31 -6.89 -6.02
C ALA A 42 8.37 -6.79 -4.91
N TRP A 43 8.61 -5.59 -4.37
CA TRP A 43 9.61 -5.36 -3.32
C TRP A 43 9.24 -5.94 -1.96
N ALA A 44 7.95 -6.06 -1.63
CA ALA A 44 7.50 -6.74 -0.41
C ALA A 44 8.02 -8.19 -0.29
N ARG A 45 8.46 -8.78 -1.40
CA ARG A 45 9.08 -10.11 -1.48
C ARG A 45 10.41 -10.12 -2.24
N ASN A 46 11.16 -9.02 -2.23
CA ASN A 46 12.49 -8.91 -2.84
C ASN A 46 12.51 -9.36 -4.32
N LEU A 47 11.50 -8.93 -5.09
CA LEU A 47 11.31 -9.24 -6.51
C LEU A 47 11.09 -10.74 -6.82
N ASP A 48 10.78 -11.57 -5.81
CA ASP A 48 10.36 -12.96 -6.00
C ASP A 48 8.88 -13.02 -6.42
N VAL A 49 8.65 -13.25 -7.71
CA VAL A 49 7.32 -13.28 -8.33
C VAL A 49 6.38 -14.27 -7.63
N ASN A 50 6.87 -15.48 -7.32
CA ASN A 50 6.03 -16.53 -6.71
C ASN A 50 5.58 -16.14 -5.31
N LYS A 51 6.51 -15.59 -4.50
CA LYS A 51 6.18 -15.13 -3.16
C LYS A 51 5.27 -13.90 -3.17
N ALA A 52 5.49 -12.97 -4.12
CA ALA A 52 4.67 -11.77 -4.29
C ALA A 52 3.24 -12.12 -4.72
N GLU A 53 3.08 -13.06 -5.66
CA GLU A 53 1.77 -13.60 -6.04
C GLU A 53 1.04 -14.23 -4.85
N ALA A 54 1.72 -15.09 -4.08
CA ALA A 54 1.13 -15.70 -2.89
C ALA A 54 0.70 -14.66 -1.85
N LEU A 55 1.47 -13.57 -1.69
CA LEU A 55 1.10 -12.44 -0.83
C LEU A 55 -0.16 -11.72 -1.34
N ALA A 56 -0.27 -11.48 -2.65
CA ALA A 56 -1.44 -10.85 -3.26
C ALA A 56 -2.73 -11.66 -3.05
N TRP A 57 -2.67 -12.98 -3.24
CA TRP A 57 -3.81 -13.86 -2.97
C TRP A 57 -4.25 -13.85 -1.51
N ARG A 58 -3.28 -13.86 -0.58
CA ARG A 58 -3.57 -13.74 0.85
C ARG A 58 -4.19 -12.38 1.19
N HIS A 59 -3.72 -11.30 0.55
CA HIS A 59 -4.29 -9.97 0.74
C HIS A 59 -5.75 -9.92 0.26
N GLU A 60 -6.06 -10.47 -0.91
CA GLU A 60 -7.44 -10.55 -1.43
C GLU A 60 -8.37 -11.35 -0.51
N ASP A 61 -7.92 -12.49 0.01
CA ASP A 61 -8.68 -13.30 0.96
C ASP A 61 -8.99 -12.52 2.25
N LEU A 62 -8.02 -11.77 2.77
CA LEU A 62 -8.24 -10.89 3.93
C LEU A 62 -9.21 -9.75 3.64
N LEU A 63 -9.12 -9.12 2.46
CA LEU A 63 -10.05 -8.06 2.05
C LEU A 63 -11.49 -8.55 1.90
N LYS A 64 -11.70 -9.83 1.58
CA LYS A 64 -13.04 -10.45 1.53
C LYS A 64 -13.60 -10.76 2.92
N LYS A 65 -12.75 -11.02 3.90
CA LYS A 65 -13.13 -11.41 5.27
C LYS A 65 -13.33 -10.22 6.20
N LEU A 66 -12.64 -9.10 5.93
CA LEU A 66 -12.67 -7.92 6.77
C LEU A 66 -13.54 -6.83 6.14
N PRO A 67 -14.42 -6.15 6.90
CA PRO A 67 -15.24 -5.06 6.38
C PRO A 67 -14.43 -3.76 6.18
N ILE A 68 -13.15 -3.85 5.83
CA ILE A 68 -12.26 -2.70 5.58
C ILE A 68 -12.72 -1.93 4.34
N ARG A 69 -13.25 -2.61 3.32
CA ARG A 69 -13.77 -1.96 2.11
C ARG A 69 -14.98 -1.07 2.40
N GLU A 70 -15.78 -1.42 3.40
CA GLU A 70 -17.04 -0.75 3.76
C GLU A 70 -16.85 0.53 4.58
N ILE A 71 -15.66 0.75 5.14
CA ILE A 71 -15.38 1.95 5.96
C ILE A 71 -15.51 3.20 5.09
N PRO A 72 -16.42 4.14 5.44
CA PRO A 72 -16.64 5.36 4.68
C PRO A 72 -15.40 6.26 4.64
N GLU A 73 -15.20 6.93 3.52
CA GLU A 73 -14.09 7.89 3.36
C GLU A 73 -14.16 9.03 4.38
N SER A 74 -15.37 9.46 4.76
CA SER A 74 -15.58 10.50 5.79
C SER A 74 -15.07 10.10 7.17
N GLU A 75 -15.12 8.81 7.54
CA GLU A 75 -14.54 8.32 8.79
C GLU A 75 -13.02 8.31 8.73
N ILE A 76 -12.45 7.90 7.59
CA ILE A 76 -11.01 7.91 7.36
C ILE A 76 -10.48 9.35 7.43
N GLN A 77 -11.15 10.29 6.77
CA GLN A 77 -10.78 11.71 6.77
C GLN A 77 -10.90 12.33 8.16
N ARG A 78 -11.92 11.96 8.95
CA ARG A 78 -12.04 12.36 10.35
C ARG A 78 -10.85 11.85 11.17
N ASN A 79 -10.43 10.61 10.95
CA ASN A 79 -9.30 10.01 11.65
C ASN A 79 -7.96 10.67 11.29
N PHE A 80 -7.75 10.98 10.01
CA PHE A 80 -6.61 11.78 9.55
C PHE A 80 -6.59 13.18 10.16
N SER A 81 -7.74 13.86 10.16
CA SER A 81 -7.90 15.20 10.75
C SER A 81 -7.65 15.21 12.25
N ALA A 82 -7.96 14.13 12.96
CA ALA A 82 -7.63 13.95 14.36
C ALA A 82 -6.12 13.72 14.62
N GLY A 83 -5.33 13.54 13.56
CA GLY A 83 -3.88 13.34 13.65
C GLY A 83 -3.49 11.94 14.11
N PHE A 84 -4.38 10.94 13.97
CA PHE A 84 -4.10 9.57 14.39
C PHE A 84 -2.98 8.91 13.56
N SER A 85 -3.08 8.98 12.23
CA SER A 85 -2.06 8.49 11.30
C SER A 85 -1.57 9.62 10.42
N VAL A 86 -0.27 9.90 10.39
CA VAL A 86 0.30 11.00 9.61
C VAL A 86 1.61 10.61 8.93
N LYS A 87 1.86 11.15 7.72
CA LYS A 87 3.17 11.11 7.08
C LYS A 87 4.14 11.97 7.89
N ALA A 88 5.27 11.39 8.28
CA ALA A 88 6.20 11.98 9.23
C ALA A 88 7.59 12.27 8.62
N GLY A 89 7.65 12.46 7.30
CA GLY A 89 8.89 12.72 6.59
C GLY A 89 9.66 11.44 6.27
N ARG A 90 10.99 11.49 6.42
CA ARG A 90 11.92 10.39 6.14
C ARG A 90 12.87 10.16 7.32
N ASP A 91 13.33 8.93 7.52
CA ASP A 91 14.37 8.60 8.51
C ASP A 91 15.78 8.98 8.00
N LEU A 92 16.81 8.65 8.78
CA LEU A 92 18.22 8.92 8.44
C LEU A 92 18.70 8.19 7.18
N ASP A 93 18.06 7.07 6.83
CA ASP A 93 18.34 6.27 5.63
C ASP A 93 17.47 6.73 4.44
N GLY A 94 16.62 7.75 4.63
CA GLY A 94 15.70 8.24 3.61
C GLY A 94 14.41 7.44 3.49
N ARG A 95 14.14 6.47 4.36
CA ARG A 95 12.90 5.67 4.31
C ARG A 95 11.70 6.52 4.68
N PRO A 96 10.58 6.45 3.93
CA PRO A 96 9.36 7.16 4.31
C PRO A 96 8.85 6.73 5.68
N MET A 97 8.52 7.69 6.54
CA MET A 97 8.00 7.42 7.88
C MET A 97 6.50 7.72 7.99
N GLY A 98 5.77 6.83 8.65
CA GLY A 98 4.41 7.07 9.15
C GLY A 98 4.39 7.07 10.68
N TRP A 99 3.64 7.98 11.29
CA TRP A 99 3.40 7.97 12.74
C TRP A 99 1.97 7.53 13.03
N VAL A 100 1.84 6.54 13.91
CA VAL A 100 0.57 6.16 14.54
C VAL A 100 0.56 6.70 15.96
N ARG A 101 -0.24 7.74 16.19
CA ARG A 101 -0.28 8.45 17.46
C ARG A 101 -1.38 7.87 18.33
N MET A 102 -1.03 6.84 19.09
CA MET A 102 -1.96 6.09 19.96
C MET A 102 -2.74 6.96 20.95
N ARG A 103 -2.19 8.12 21.37
CA ARG A 103 -2.90 9.09 22.21
C ARG A 103 -4.20 9.63 21.60
N PHE A 104 -4.32 9.58 20.28
CA PHE A 104 -5.52 9.99 19.54
C PHE A 104 -6.43 8.79 19.22
N MET A 105 -6.05 7.57 19.63
CA MET A 105 -6.93 6.42 19.55
C MET A 105 -7.97 6.53 20.66
N ALA A 106 -9.20 6.85 20.29
CA ALA A 106 -10.35 6.69 21.15
C ALA A 106 -11.15 5.51 20.59
N PRO A 107 -11.06 4.28 21.13
CA PRO A 107 -11.74 3.11 20.56
C PRO A 107 -13.26 3.28 20.42
N SER A 108 -13.87 4.14 21.25
CA SER A 108 -15.28 4.52 21.19
C SER A 108 -15.61 5.51 20.05
N ALA A 109 -14.61 6.23 19.52
CA ALA A 109 -14.79 7.24 18.49
C ALA A 109 -14.12 6.87 17.15
N ILE A 110 -13.09 6.02 17.17
CA ILE A 110 -12.33 5.53 16.03
C ILE A 110 -12.31 4.00 16.12
N PRO A 111 -13.17 3.31 15.34
CA PRO A 111 -13.11 1.87 15.23
C PRO A 111 -11.73 1.40 14.76
N ILE A 112 -11.25 0.28 15.30
CA ILE A 112 -9.89 -0.23 15.03
C ILE A 112 -9.63 -0.43 13.52
N LEU A 113 -10.62 -0.89 12.77
CA LEU A 113 -10.51 -1.10 11.33
C LEU A 113 -10.36 0.23 10.57
N CYS A 114 -10.99 1.31 11.06
CA CYS A 114 -10.80 2.67 10.52
C CYS A 114 -9.39 3.18 10.82
N GLY A 115 -8.87 2.89 12.02
CA GLY A 115 -7.46 3.07 12.36
C GLY A 115 -6.53 2.41 11.34
N ILE A 116 -6.68 1.10 11.13
CA ILE A 116 -5.88 0.31 10.20
C ILE A 116 -5.95 0.89 8.77
N LYS A 117 -7.16 1.12 8.25
CA LYS A 117 -7.34 1.66 6.89
C LYS A 117 -6.70 3.03 6.71
N SER A 118 -6.84 3.91 7.70
CA SER A 118 -6.19 5.23 7.68
C SER A 118 -4.66 5.11 7.68
N THR A 119 -4.09 4.19 8.46
CA THR A 119 -2.65 3.94 8.47
C THR A 119 -2.17 3.42 7.12
N TRP A 120 -2.89 2.48 6.50
CA TRP A 120 -2.55 1.97 5.15
C TRP A 120 -2.52 3.10 4.13
N MET A 121 -3.54 3.96 4.10
CA MET A 121 -3.58 5.11 3.20
C MET A 121 -2.44 6.12 3.45
N ALA A 122 -2.05 6.31 4.72
CA ALA A 122 -0.92 7.17 5.07
C ALA A 122 0.41 6.61 4.52
N LEU A 123 0.59 5.29 4.62
CA LEU A 123 1.75 4.58 4.10
C LEU A 123 1.75 4.56 2.57
N ASP A 124 0.62 4.34 1.93
CA ASP A 124 0.49 4.41 0.47
C ASP A 124 0.88 5.79 -0.07
N ALA A 125 0.47 6.86 0.60
CA ALA A 125 0.88 8.23 0.27
C ALA A 125 2.37 8.52 0.58
N ALA A 126 2.98 7.76 1.49
CA ALA A 126 4.41 7.83 1.76
C ALA A 126 5.24 7.09 0.70
N LEU A 127 4.66 6.06 0.08
CA LEU A 127 5.24 5.17 -0.94
C LEU A 127 4.71 5.48 -2.36
N ALA A 128 4.39 6.73 -2.65
CA ALA A 128 3.71 7.14 -3.89
C ALA A 128 4.63 7.24 -5.13
N ASP A 129 5.92 6.94 -4.98
CA ASP A 129 6.91 7.01 -6.05
C ASP A 129 7.93 5.86 -5.97
N PRO A 130 8.55 5.44 -7.09
CA PRO A 130 9.49 4.32 -7.11
C PRO A 130 10.71 4.47 -6.18
N ALA A 131 11.23 5.69 -5.99
CA ALA A 131 12.37 5.91 -5.11
C ALA A 131 11.99 5.68 -3.64
N SER A 132 10.80 6.13 -3.24
CA SER A 132 10.24 5.86 -1.92
C SER A 132 10.00 4.36 -1.70
N VAL A 133 9.49 3.64 -2.71
CA VAL A 133 9.25 2.18 -2.61
C VAL A 133 10.55 1.38 -2.45
N ARG A 134 11.63 1.78 -3.13
CA ARG A 134 12.93 1.09 -3.02
C ARG A 134 13.59 1.28 -1.66
N LEU A 135 13.26 2.38 -0.96
CA LEU A 135 13.83 2.72 0.33
C LEU A 135 12.99 2.20 1.50
N GLY A 136 11.69 1.98 1.32
CA GLY A 136 10.74 1.60 2.38
C GLY A 136 10.04 0.27 2.14
#